data_AF-A0A3S5YES1-F1
#
_entry.id   AF-A0A3S5YES1-F1
#
_cell.length_a   1.000
_cell.length_b   1.000
_cell.length_c   1.000
_cell.angle_alpha   90.00
_cell.angle_beta   90.00
_cell.angle_gamma   90.00
#
_symmetry.space_group_name_H-M   'P 1'
#
loop_
_entity.id
_entity.type
_entity.pdbx_description
1 polymer ?
#
loop_
_entity_poly.entity_id
_entity_poly.type
_entity_poly.pdbx_seq_one_letter_code
_entity_poly.pdbx_strand_id
1 'polypeptide(L)'
;MFGDGFTDEVNAELTSIKIEAILDAFIEQWPRVDLPDHWSSDSPKEEKAYRFLTDLIWSIESDIPDNAIPVLGRLLNDPRFNTLHKELQSIHAAQLRKKALRDFEPPTPDEIVQHLDCDSVVTVEGLRQLVLQELYDFQKAIDGGEFNSADRFYEKNERLDEVKSTEIIAERLNLRLEPQGISITPEHQLKDQNRSDFTASKLISGKRRLLVTEVKGQWHRELYSAASAQLYDRYSIHPDAEQQGIFLVMWFGESDTVAGRKNHGIKTAQELKISIEAVLPIDLRGLIDVFVLDVSRHGGHQH
;
A
#
# COMPACT_ATOMS: atom_id res chain seq x y z
N MET A 1 -2.70 20.69 56.62
CA MET A 1 -2.69 19.23 56.47
C MET A 1 -4.13 18.80 56.21
N PHE A 2 -4.53 18.81 54.94
CA PHE A 2 -5.79 18.24 54.49
C PHE A 2 -5.45 17.54 53.18
N GLY A 3 -5.57 16.22 53.19
CA GLY A 3 -5.22 15.35 52.07
C GLY A 3 -6.33 15.34 51.03
N ASP A 4 -5.90 15.46 49.78
CA ASP A 4 -6.69 15.19 48.58
C ASP A 4 -7.22 13.76 48.59
N GLY A 5 -8.53 13.61 48.63
CA GLY A 5 -9.22 12.43 48.12
C GLY A 5 -9.58 12.70 46.66
N PHE A 6 -8.61 12.48 45.77
CA PHE A 6 -8.81 12.56 44.34
C PHE A 6 -9.79 11.46 43.92
N THR A 7 -10.82 11.86 43.20
CA THR A 7 -11.90 11.04 42.65
C THR A 7 -11.35 10.08 41.59
N ASP A 8 -11.19 8.81 41.94
CA ASP A 8 -11.14 7.72 40.95
C ASP A 8 -12.58 7.41 40.50
N GLU A 9 -13.17 8.30 39.71
CA GLU A 9 -14.26 7.93 38.81
C GLU A 9 -13.62 7.23 37.61
N VAL A 10 -13.82 5.91 37.54
CA VAL A 10 -13.51 5.08 36.38
C VAL A 10 -14.20 5.71 35.17
N ASN A 11 -13.44 6.44 34.36
CA ASN A 11 -13.89 6.97 33.09
C ASN A 11 -14.13 5.76 32.18
N ALA A 12 -15.36 5.25 32.17
CA ALA A 12 -15.72 4.08 31.40
C ALA A 12 -15.66 4.43 29.91
N GLU A 13 -14.49 4.23 29.29
CA GLU A 13 -14.30 4.40 27.86
C GLU A 13 -15.37 3.61 27.10
N LEU A 14 -16.03 4.28 26.15
CA LEU A 14 -17.06 3.66 25.32
C LEU A 14 -16.41 2.58 24.46
N THR A 15 -16.94 1.36 24.52
CA THR A 15 -16.48 0.28 23.65
C THR A 15 -16.91 0.54 22.20
N SER A 16 -16.19 -0.03 21.24
CA SER A 16 -16.47 0.11 19.81
C SER A 16 -17.90 -0.26 19.45
N ILE A 17 -18.47 -1.29 20.10
CA ILE A 17 -19.86 -1.73 19.91
C ILE A 17 -20.86 -0.66 20.38
N LYS A 18 -20.57 0.04 21.49
CA LYS A 18 -21.42 1.13 21.98
C LYS A 18 -21.31 2.35 21.07
N ILE A 19 -20.10 2.64 20.58
CA ILE A 19 -19.86 3.72 19.62
C ILE A 19 -20.66 3.45 18.33
N GLU A 20 -20.59 2.24 17.78
CA GLU A 20 -21.38 1.83 16.61
C GLU A 20 -22.88 2.04 16.82
N ALA A 21 -23.43 1.62 17.98
CA ALA A 21 -24.84 1.80 18.28
C ALA A 21 -25.26 3.27 18.37
N ILE A 22 -24.38 4.15 18.88
CA ILE A 22 -24.62 5.60 18.91
C ILE A 22 -24.59 6.15 17.48
N LEU A 23 -23.59 5.77 16.68
CA LEU A 23 -23.48 6.23 15.29
C LEU A 23 -24.69 5.78 14.46
N ASP A 24 -25.08 4.51 14.54
CA ASP A 24 -26.23 3.96 13.81
C ASP A 24 -27.54 4.69 14.14
N ALA A 25 -27.75 5.02 15.42
CA ALA A 25 -28.97 5.71 15.87
C ALA A 25 -29.06 7.18 15.40
N PHE A 26 -27.93 7.87 15.27
CA PHE A 26 -27.91 9.33 15.14
C PHE A 26 -27.34 9.87 13.82
N ILE A 27 -26.61 9.07 13.03
CA ILE A 27 -25.93 9.55 11.82
C ILE A 27 -26.90 10.07 10.74
N GLU A 28 -28.11 9.50 10.64
CA GLU A 28 -29.13 9.96 9.70
C GLU A 28 -29.88 11.20 10.19
N GLN A 29 -29.95 11.40 11.50
CA GLN A 29 -30.65 12.54 12.10
C GLN A 29 -29.82 13.83 12.05
N TRP A 30 -28.49 13.68 11.97
CA TRP A 30 -27.53 14.77 11.97
C TRP A 30 -26.64 14.70 10.72
N PRO A 31 -27.18 15.11 9.55
CA PRO A 31 -26.43 15.08 8.30
C PRO A 31 -25.24 16.05 8.35
N ARG A 32 -24.27 15.81 7.47
CA ARG A 32 -23.05 16.62 7.36
C ARG A 32 -23.35 18.12 7.25
N VAL A 33 -22.59 18.90 8.01
CA VAL A 33 -22.51 20.36 7.91
C VAL A 33 -21.07 20.74 7.59
N ASP A 34 -20.85 21.73 6.72
CA ASP A 34 -19.51 22.28 6.50
C ASP A 34 -19.08 23.05 7.76
N LEU A 35 -18.00 22.59 8.38
CA LEU A 35 -17.54 23.09 9.67
C LEU A 35 -16.58 24.27 9.47
N PRO A 36 -16.82 25.43 10.12
CA PRO A 36 -15.84 26.52 10.12
C PRO A 36 -14.59 26.17 10.95
N ASP A 37 -13.47 26.82 10.62
CA ASP A 37 -12.17 26.63 11.29
C ASP A 37 -12.13 27.12 12.75
N HIS A 38 -13.16 27.85 13.19
CA HIS A 38 -13.29 28.39 14.54
C HIS A 38 -14.55 27.86 15.24
N TRP A 39 -14.41 27.44 16.50
CA TRP A 39 -15.52 26.91 17.31
C TRP A 39 -15.69 27.74 18.59
N SER A 40 -16.95 27.93 19.02
CA SER A 40 -17.29 28.58 20.28
C SER A 40 -18.50 27.90 20.93
N SER A 41 -18.82 28.27 22.18
CA SER A 41 -20.04 27.79 22.86
C SER A 41 -21.32 28.11 22.10
N ASP A 42 -21.28 29.02 21.13
CA ASP A 42 -22.43 29.51 20.39
C ASP A 42 -22.59 28.84 19.00
N SER A 43 -21.76 27.84 18.67
CA SER A 43 -21.92 27.09 17.41
C SER A 43 -23.32 26.44 17.29
N PRO A 44 -23.88 26.38 16.08
CA PRO A 44 -25.15 25.71 15.80
C PRO A 44 -25.21 24.27 16.35
N LYS A 45 -26.41 23.81 16.67
CA LYS A 45 -26.60 22.47 17.25
C LYS A 45 -26.18 21.37 16.28
N GLU A 46 -26.38 21.62 15.01
CA GLU A 46 -26.06 20.73 13.89
C GLU A 46 -24.55 20.55 13.75
N GLU A 47 -23.76 21.63 13.86
CA GLU A 47 -22.30 21.57 13.86
C GLU A 47 -21.74 20.84 15.09
N LYS A 48 -22.32 21.10 16.27
CA LYS A 48 -21.92 20.42 17.51
C LYS A 48 -22.20 18.92 17.45
N ALA A 49 -23.37 18.52 16.94
CA ALA A 49 -23.74 17.13 16.79
C ALA A 49 -22.82 16.41 15.79
N TYR A 50 -22.55 17.03 14.63
CA TYR A 50 -21.68 16.46 13.62
C TYR A 50 -20.22 16.31 14.10
N ARG A 51 -19.68 17.32 14.81
CA ARG A 51 -18.36 17.22 15.45
C ARG A 51 -18.33 16.09 16.47
N PHE A 52 -19.34 16.01 17.34
CA PHE A 52 -19.41 14.96 18.34
C PHE A 52 -19.40 13.55 17.73
N LEU A 53 -20.18 13.31 16.68
CA LEU A 53 -20.19 12.01 16.00
C LEU A 53 -18.85 11.70 15.31
N THR A 54 -18.20 12.71 14.73
CA THR A 54 -16.88 12.57 14.09
C THR A 54 -15.78 12.30 15.12
N ASP A 55 -15.80 12.98 16.27
CA ASP A 55 -14.86 12.78 17.37
C ASP A 55 -15.05 11.42 18.05
N LEU A 56 -16.30 10.94 18.11
CA LEU A 56 -16.63 9.65 18.68
C LEU A 56 -16.00 8.49 17.90
N ILE A 57 -15.86 8.64 16.58
CA ILE A 57 -15.19 7.65 15.73
C ILE A 57 -13.73 7.45 16.17
N TRP A 58 -13.02 8.53 16.50
CA TRP A 58 -11.63 8.44 16.99
C TRP A 58 -11.51 7.68 18.32
N SER A 59 -12.58 7.60 19.10
CA SER A 59 -12.59 6.82 20.35
C SER A 59 -12.54 5.30 20.10
N ILE A 60 -12.84 4.83 18.89
CA ILE A 60 -12.70 3.41 18.50
C ILE A 60 -11.22 2.98 18.51
N GLU A 61 -10.28 3.91 18.34
CA GLU A 61 -8.84 3.60 18.36
C GLU A 61 -8.34 3.14 19.74
N SER A 62 -9.01 3.53 20.82
CA SER A 62 -8.64 3.18 22.19
C SER A 62 -9.07 1.76 22.60
N ASP A 63 -10.04 1.16 21.91
CA ASP A 63 -10.53 -0.19 22.22
C ASP A 63 -9.55 -1.28 21.76
N ILE A 64 -9.76 -2.52 22.22
CA ILE A 64 -8.95 -3.67 21.81
C ILE A 64 -9.24 -4.06 20.35
N PRO A 65 -8.24 -4.54 19.60
CA PRO A 65 -8.41 -4.85 18.19
C PRO A 65 -9.50 -5.87 17.88
N ASP A 66 -9.71 -6.86 18.76
CA ASP A 66 -10.71 -7.90 18.54
C ASP A 66 -12.16 -7.38 18.58
N ASN A 67 -12.39 -6.26 19.28
CA ASN A 67 -13.69 -5.59 19.31
C ASN A 67 -13.80 -4.50 18.24
N ALA A 68 -12.71 -3.74 18.03
CA ALA A 68 -12.68 -2.60 17.13
C ALA A 68 -12.72 -3.01 15.65
N ILE A 69 -11.94 -4.01 15.24
CA ILE A 69 -11.83 -4.43 13.84
C ILE A 69 -13.18 -4.86 13.25
N PRO A 70 -13.98 -5.74 13.90
CA PRO A 70 -15.29 -6.11 13.35
C PRO A 70 -16.27 -4.95 13.24
N VAL A 71 -16.22 -3.99 14.17
CA VAL A 71 -17.06 -2.79 14.15
C VAL A 71 -16.67 -1.88 12.99
N LEU A 72 -15.38 -1.57 12.85
CA LEU A 72 -14.85 -0.76 11.77
C LEU A 72 -15.16 -1.39 10.40
N GLY A 73 -15.07 -2.71 10.30
CA GLY A 73 -15.47 -3.44 9.09
C GLY A 73 -16.95 -3.28 8.73
N ARG A 74 -17.86 -3.20 9.71
CA ARG A 74 -19.29 -2.91 9.44
C ARG A 74 -19.50 -1.46 9.03
N LEU A 75 -18.89 -0.51 9.74
CA LEU A 75 -18.99 0.92 9.44
C LEU A 75 -18.44 1.27 8.04
N LEU A 76 -17.32 0.65 7.64
CA LEU A 76 -16.73 0.82 6.30
C LEU A 76 -17.57 0.21 5.17
N ASN A 77 -18.45 -0.75 5.46
CA ASN A 77 -19.35 -1.33 4.46
C ASN A 77 -20.70 -0.62 4.41
N ASP A 78 -20.95 0.36 5.28
CA ASP A 78 -22.19 1.10 5.34
C ASP A 78 -22.07 2.44 4.56
N PRO A 79 -22.83 2.63 3.46
CA PRO A 79 -22.76 3.82 2.62
C PRO A 79 -23.01 5.14 3.36
N ARG A 80 -23.70 5.11 4.52
CA ARG A 80 -23.98 6.30 5.33
C ARG A 80 -22.71 6.95 5.86
N PHE A 81 -21.62 6.19 5.96
CA PHE A 81 -20.33 6.65 6.46
C PHE A 81 -19.32 6.97 5.35
N ASN A 82 -19.73 7.03 4.07
CA ASN A 82 -18.85 7.35 2.92
C ASN A 82 -17.98 8.60 3.13
N THR A 83 -18.51 9.62 3.79
CA THR A 83 -17.78 10.86 4.06
C THR A 83 -16.70 10.74 5.13
N LEU A 84 -16.78 9.70 5.98
CA LEU A 84 -15.90 9.43 7.11
C LEU A 84 -14.99 8.21 6.86
N HIS A 85 -14.98 7.71 5.62
CA HIS A 85 -14.22 6.52 5.25
C HIS A 85 -12.73 6.69 5.49
N LYS A 86 -12.17 7.87 5.24
CA LYS A 86 -10.73 8.11 5.41
C LYS A 86 -10.31 7.94 6.87
N GLU A 87 -11.10 8.51 7.78
CA GLU A 87 -10.92 8.43 9.23
C GLU A 87 -11.11 6.99 9.72
N LEU A 88 -12.19 6.32 9.29
CA LEU A 88 -12.47 4.92 9.65
C LEU A 88 -11.39 3.95 9.13
N GLN A 89 -10.87 4.16 7.92
CA GLN A 89 -9.77 3.39 7.34
C GLN A 89 -8.49 3.56 8.15
N SER A 90 -8.16 4.81 8.52
CA SER A 90 -6.98 5.11 9.34
C SER A 90 -7.02 4.37 10.68
N ILE A 91 -8.14 4.44 11.39
CA ILE A 91 -8.33 3.75 12.68
C ILE A 91 -8.30 2.22 12.49
N HIS A 92 -8.89 1.71 11.42
CA HIS A 92 -8.87 0.28 11.09
C HIS A 92 -7.45 -0.25 10.88
N ALA A 93 -6.60 0.50 10.18
CA ALA A 93 -5.19 0.14 10.00
C ALA A 93 -4.42 0.17 11.33
N ALA A 94 -4.65 1.19 12.18
CA ALA A 94 -4.04 1.26 13.50
C ALA A 94 -4.40 0.03 14.36
N GLN A 95 -5.67 -0.40 14.33
CA GLN A 95 -6.14 -1.58 15.06
C GLN A 95 -5.58 -2.90 14.51
N LEU A 96 -5.52 -3.07 13.18
CA LEU A 96 -4.87 -4.22 12.55
C LEU A 96 -3.38 -4.32 12.92
N ARG A 97 -2.68 -3.19 12.99
CA ARG A 97 -1.28 -3.14 13.43
C ARG A 97 -1.13 -3.53 14.90
N LYS A 98 -1.97 -3.00 15.78
CA LYS A 98 -2.00 -3.40 17.21
C LYS A 98 -2.22 -4.91 17.35
N LYS A 99 -3.12 -5.49 16.54
CA LYS A 99 -3.36 -6.94 16.52
C LYS A 99 -2.13 -7.71 16.03
N ALA A 100 -1.53 -7.30 14.92
CA ALA A 100 -0.35 -7.95 14.36
C ALA A 100 0.87 -7.89 15.31
N LEU A 101 1.06 -6.78 16.02
CA LEU A 101 2.13 -6.65 17.02
C LEU A 101 1.88 -7.51 18.25
N ARG A 102 0.61 -7.63 18.69
CA ARG A 102 0.23 -8.48 19.82
C ARG A 102 0.38 -9.96 19.48
N ASP A 103 -0.01 -10.34 18.27
CA ASP A 103 -0.01 -11.71 17.79
C ASP A 103 1.35 -12.07 17.12
N PHE A 104 2.36 -11.20 17.27
CA PHE A 104 3.72 -11.41 16.77
C PHE A 104 4.40 -12.56 17.53
N GLU A 105 4.65 -13.66 16.83
CA GLU A 105 5.53 -14.72 17.30
C GLU A 105 6.92 -14.52 16.68
N PRO A 106 8.00 -14.46 17.49
CA PRO A 106 9.34 -14.38 16.96
C PRO A 106 9.65 -15.65 16.15
N PRO A 107 10.35 -15.53 15.01
CA PRO A 107 10.72 -16.69 14.21
C PRO A 107 11.57 -17.64 15.05
N THR A 108 11.32 -18.93 14.87
CA THR A 108 12.09 -19.99 15.50
C THR A 108 13.54 -19.98 14.99
N PRO A 109 14.50 -20.52 15.75
CA PRO A 109 15.90 -20.60 15.30
C PRO A 109 16.07 -21.24 13.92
N ASP A 110 15.27 -22.26 13.60
CA ASP A 110 15.30 -22.91 12.28
C ASP A 110 14.79 -21.97 11.16
N GLU A 111 13.79 -21.13 11.44
CA GLU A 111 13.32 -20.09 10.52
C GLU A 111 14.38 -18.99 10.36
N ILE A 112 15.11 -18.63 11.42
CA ILE A 112 16.24 -17.68 11.35
C ILE A 112 17.38 -18.24 10.49
N VAL A 113 17.72 -19.52 10.63
CA VAL A 113 18.74 -20.18 9.78
C VAL A 113 18.26 -20.25 8.33
N GLN A 114 16.98 -20.54 8.09
CA GLN A 114 16.36 -20.51 6.76
C GLN A 114 16.25 -19.11 6.15
N HIS A 115 16.21 -18.05 6.96
CA HIS A 115 16.27 -16.66 6.51
C HIS A 115 17.69 -16.24 6.13
N LEU A 116 18.71 -16.86 6.72
CA LEU A 116 20.13 -16.61 6.45
C LEU A 116 20.63 -17.42 5.24
N ASP A 117 20.11 -18.64 5.05
CA ASP A 117 20.24 -19.38 3.80
C ASP A 117 19.30 -18.75 2.77
N CYS A 118 19.84 -18.01 1.80
CA CYS A 118 19.09 -17.18 0.84
C CYS A 118 18.04 -17.91 -0.04
N ASP A 119 17.77 -19.20 0.17
CA ASP A 119 16.91 -20.05 -0.66
C ASP A 119 15.48 -20.29 -0.08
N SER A 120 15.25 -20.04 1.21
CA SER A 120 13.91 -20.19 1.80
C SER A 120 13.32 -18.85 2.22
N VAL A 121 12.59 -18.23 1.30
CA VAL A 121 11.62 -17.19 1.65
C VAL A 121 10.60 -17.76 2.66
N VAL A 122 10.67 -17.35 3.93
CA VAL A 122 9.72 -17.75 4.99
C VAL A 122 8.67 -16.66 5.29
N THR A 123 8.93 -15.40 4.92
CA THR A 123 8.02 -14.25 5.13
C THR A 123 7.65 -13.54 3.83
N VAL A 124 6.57 -12.73 3.84
CA VAL A 124 6.22 -11.88 2.68
C VAL A 124 7.29 -10.81 2.44
N GLU A 125 7.94 -10.32 3.49
CA GLU A 125 9.12 -9.45 3.36
C GLU A 125 10.28 -10.15 2.63
N GLY A 126 10.59 -11.41 2.98
CA GLY A 126 11.58 -12.19 2.25
C GLY A 126 11.21 -12.37 0.77
N LEU A 127 9.92 -12.53 0.48
CA LEU A 127 9.41 -12.61 -0.89
C LEU A 127 9.62 -11.29 -1.63
N ARG A 128 9.34 -10.15 -0.97
CA ARG A 128 9.59 -8.81 -1.48
C ARG A 128 11.07 -8.62 -1.81
N GLN A 129 11.97 -8.97 -0.90
CA GLN A 129 13.40 -8.82 -1.12
C GLN A 129 13.90 -9.68 -2.29
N LEU A 130 13.40 -10.91 -2.43
CA LEU A 130 13.75 -11.77 -3.56
C LEU A 130 13.27 -11.21 -4.90
N VAL A 131 12.03 -10.70 -4.96
CA VAL A 131 11.50 -10.07 -6.18
C VAL A 131 12.28 -8.81 -6.52
N LEU A 132 12.63 -7.98 -5.53
CA LEU A 132 13.48 -6.80 -5.72
C LEU A 132 14.87 -7.19 -6.23
N GLN A 133 15.46 -8.24 -5.68
CA GLN A 133 16.76 -8.74 -6.14
C GLN A 133 16.70 -9.14 -7.62
N GLU A 134 15.67 -9.87 -8.06
CA GLU A 134 15.53 -10.18 -9.48
C GLU A 134 15.25 -8.93 -10.33
N LEU A 135 14.53 -7.92 -9.81
CA LEU A 135 14.37 -6.63 -10.51
C LEU A 135 15.72 -5.89 -10.67
N TYR A 136 16.57 -5.88 -9.65
CA TYR A 136 17.94 -5.35 -9.76
C TYR A 136 18.78 -6.13 -10.77
N ASP A 137 18.68 -7.45 -10.77
CA ASP A 137 19.41 -8.28 -11.74
C ASP A 137 18.85 -8.13 -13.15
N PHE A 138 17.55 -7.85 -13.29
CA PHE A 138 16.94 -7.46 -14.56
C PHE A 138 17.46 -6.09 -15.03
N GLN A 139 17.55 -5.09 -14.15
CA GLN A 139 18.16 -3.80 -14.48
C GLN A 139 19.60 -3.97 -14.98
N LYS A 140 20.43 -4.75 -14.26
CA LYS A 140 21.81 -5.04 -14.71
C LYS A 140 21.86 -5.71 -16.08
N ALA A 141 20.90 -6.62 -16.36
CA ALA A 141 20.81 -7.27 -17.66
C ALA A 141 20.36 -6.33 -18.78
N ILE A 142 19.57 -5.30 -18.45
CA ILE A 142 19.21 -4.22 -19.39
C ILE A 142 20.42 -3.31 -19.65
N ASP A 143 21.17 -2.95 -18.61
CA ASP A 143 22.30 -2.03 -18.69
C ASP A 143 23.54 -2.66 -19.36
N GLY A 144 23.83 -3.92 -19.07
CA GLY A 144 25.08 -4.60 -19.45
C GLY A 144 24.90 -5.90 -20.24
N GLY A 145 23.68 -6.23 -20.64
CA GLY A 145 23.41 -7.45 -21.40
C GLY A 145 23.95 -7.40 -22.83
N GLU A 146 24.37 -8.56 -23.35
CA GLU A 146 24.74 -8.73 -24.77
C GLU A 146 23.54 -8.51 -25.71
N PHE A 147 22.32 -8.60 -25.18
CA PHE A 147 21.06 -8.37 -25.88
C PHE A 147 20.53 -6.98 -25.53
N ASN A 148 19.99 -6.27 -26.52
CA ASN A 148 19.32 -4.99 -26.31
C ASN A 148 17.95 -5.19 -25.64
N SER A 149 17.96 -5.61 -24.37
CA SER A 149 16.76 -6.00 -23.62
C SER A 149 15.80 -4.83 -23.43
N ALA A 150 16.32 -3.59 -23.42
CA ALA A 150 15.52 -2.38 -23.43
C ALA A 150 14.59 -2.30 -24.66
N ASP A 151 15.00 -2.80 -25.83
CA ASP A 151 14.19 -2.75 -27.06
C ASP A 151 12.87 -3.51 -26.94
N ARG A 152 12.78 -4.48 -26.04
CA ARG A 152 11.51 -5.19 -25.78
C ARG A 152 10.41 -4.24 -25.31
N PHE A 153 10.77 -3.12 -24.69
CA PHE A 153 9.83 -2.09 -24.21
C PHE A 153 9.45 -1.07 -25.28
N TYR A 154 9.84 -1.28 -26.54
CA TYR A 154 9.53 -0.38 -27.64
C TYR A 154 8.97 -1.14 -28.85
N GLU A 155 8.01 -0.52 -29.54
CA GLU A 155 7.49 -0.98 -30.82
C GLU A 155 7.57 0.19 -31.81
N LYS A 156 8.26 0.01 -32.95
CA LYS A 156 8.44 1.04 -33.99
C LYS A 156 9.01 2.38 -33.45
N ASN A 157 9.95 2.31 -32.50
CA ASN A 157 10.56 3.46 -31.80
C ASN A 157 9.61 4.25 -30.88
N GLU A 158 8.40 3.75 -30.65
CA GLU A 158 7.53 4.26 -29.60
C GLU A 158 7.59 3.29 -28.42
N ARG A 159 7.55 3.83 -27.20
CA ARG A 159 7.43 2.99 -26.01
C ARG A 159 6.13 2.20 -26.01
N LEU A 160 6.16 1.01 -25.44
CA LEU A 160 4.95 0.23 -25.19
C LEU A 160 4.07 0.89 -24.11
N ASP A 161 2.81 0.47 -24.07
CA ASP A 161 1.89 0.84 -23.00
C ASP A 161 2.22 0.10 -21.69
N GLU A 162 1.51 0.44 -20.61
CA GLU A 162 1.76 -0.15 -19.29
C GLU A 162 1.45 -1.64 -19.27
N VAL A 163 0.40 -2.08 -19.98
CA VAL A 163 -0.05 -3.47 -19.99
C VAL A 163 1.00 -4.38 -20.62
N LYS A 164 1.42 -4.11 -21.86
CA LYS A 164 2.44 -4.94 -22.54
C LYS A 164 3.78 -4.90 -21.81
N SER A 165 4.14 -3.74 -21.26
CA SER A 165 5.39 -3.61 -20.50
C SER A 165 5.38 -4.42 -19.20
N THR A 166 4.22 -4.46 -18.53
CA THR A 166 3.98 -5.30 -17.35
C THR A 166 4.11 -6.77 -17.69
N GLU A 167 3.54 -7.22 -18.81
CA GLU A 167 3.66 -8.62 -19.28
C GLU A 167 5.13 -9.02 -19.48
N ILE A 168 5.96 -8.15 -20.07
CA ILE A 168 7.40 -8.40 -20.26
C ILE A 168 8.11 -8.60 -18.92
N ILE A 169 7.81 -7.74 -17.94
CA ILE A 169 8.41 -7.82 -16.60
C ILE A 169 7.93 -9.10 -15.90
N ALA A 170 6.62 -9.37 -15.91
CA ALA A 170 6.03 -10.52 -15.25
C ALA A 170 6.54 -11.84 -15.84
N GLU A 171 6.66 -11.95 -17.17
CA GLU A 171 7.24 -13.10 -17.85
C GLU A 171 8.70 -13.32 -17.41
N ARG A 172 9.51 -12.25 -17.40
CA ARG A 172 10.91 -12.30 -16.99
C ARG A 172 11.05 -12.78 -15.54
N LEU A 173 10.27 -12.22 -14.62
CA LEU A 173 10.25 -12.63 -13.22
C LEU A 173 9.81 -14.09 -13.07
N ASN A 174 8.77 -14.52 -13.79
CA ASN A 174 8.27 -15.89 -13.72
C ASN A 174 9.34 -16.90 -14.14
N LEU A 175 10.04 -16.65 -15.24
CA LEU A 175 11.11 -17.53 -15.75
C LEU A 175 12.26 -17.72 -14.75
N ARG A 176 12.46 -16.77 -13.82
CA ARG A 176 13.56 -16.77 -12.85
C ARG A 176 13.16 -17.27 -11.47
N LEU A 177 11.91 -17.03 -11.10
CA LEU A 177 11.40 -17.30 -9.76
C LEU A 177 10.59 -18.60 -9.70
N GLU A 178 10.03 -19.08 -10.81
CA GLU A 178 9.30 -20.37 -10.86
C GLU A 178 10.16 -21.57 -10.39
N PRO A 179 11.45 -21.70 -10.79
CA PRO A 179 12.31 -22.77 -10.26
C PRO A 179 12.49 -22.75 -8.74
N GLN A 180 12.26 -21.60 -8.10
CA GLN A 180 12.33 -21.40 -6.65
C GLN A 180 10.96 -21.60 -5.97
N GLY A 181 9.97 -22.10 -6.71
CA GLY A 181 8.61 -22.33 -6.24
C GLY A 181 7.76 -21.06 -6.13
N ILE A 182 8.14 -19.98 -6.81
CA ILE A 182 7.43 -18.70 -6.78
C ILE A 182 6.74 -18.49 -8.12
N SER A 183 5.42 -18.38 -8.09
CA SER A 183 4.61 -18.16 -9.29
C SER A 183 4.26 -16.67 -9.44
N ILE A 184 4.47 -16.14 -10.64
CA ILE A 184 4.02 -14.80 -11.02
C ILE A 184 2.68 -14.90 -11.75
N THR A 185 1.68 -14.16 -11.32
CA THR A 185 0.33 -14.17 -11.92
C THR A 185 -0.06 -12.75 -12.34
N PRO A 186 -0.14 -12.45 -13.65
CA PRO A 186 -0.68 -11.20 -14.17
C PRO A 186 -2.20 -11.05 -13.92
N GLU A 187 -2.67 -9.81 -13.85
CA GLU A 187 -4.07 -9.47 -13.54
C GLU A 187 -5.11 -10.14 -14.46
N HIS A 188 -4.84 -10.25 -15.76
CA HIS A 188 -5.80 -10.75 -16.76
C HIS A 188 -6.26 -12.21 -16.56
N GLN A 189 -5.63 -12.95 -15.65
CA GLN A 189 -5.99 -14.34 -15.32
C GLN A 189 -6.83 -14.48 -14.04
N LEU A 190 -6.98 -13.39 -13.27
CA LEU A 190 -7.77 -13.36 -12.03
C LEU A 190 -9.20 -12.90 -12.34
N LYS A 191 -10.11 -13.86 -12.60
CA LYS A 191 -11.54 -13.56 -12.64
C LYS A 191 -11.99 -13.04 -11.26
N ASP A 192 -12.57 -11.84 -11.25
CA ASP A 192 -13.30 -11.16 -10.16
C ASP A 192 -12.55 -10.22 -9.19
N GLN A 193 -11.24 -9.97 -9.27
CA GLN A 193 -10.59 -9.00 -8.37
C GLN A 193 -9.51 -8.15 -9.06
N ASN A 194 -9.97 -7.07 -9.69
CA ASN A 194 -9.21 -6.05 -10.42
C ASN A 194 -8.41 -5.16 -9.44
N ARG A 195 -7.22 -5.60 -8.99
CA ARG A 195 -6.54 -4.98 -7.84
C ARG A 195 -5.01 -4.96 -7.89
N SER A 196 -4.34 -5.39 -8.95
CA SER A 196 -2.89 -5.19 -9.11
C SER A 196 -2.40 -5.65 -10.46
N ASP A 197 -1.39 -4.98 -11.00
CA ASP A 197 -0.81 -5.33 -12.30
C ASP A 197 -0.27 -6.78 -12.32
N PHE A 198 0.44 -7.22 -11.27
CA PHE A 198 0.71 -8.65 -11.05
C PHE A 198 0.99 -9.00 -9.58
N THR A 199 0.95 -10.31 -9.27
CA THR A 199 1.29 -10.84 -7.95
C THR A 199 2.39 -11.89 -8.03
N ALA A 200 3.27 -11.92 -7.03
CA ALA A 200 4.19 -13.03 -6.79
C ALA A 200 3.65 -13.86 -5.63
N SER A 201 3.61 -15.19 -5.76
CA SER A 201 3.10 -16.05 -4.69
C SER A 201 3.95 -17.28 -4.46
N LYS A 202 4.10 -17.65 -3.19
CA LYS A 202 4.82 -18.85 -2.74
C LYS A 202 4.00 -19.59 -1.69
N LEU A 203 4.03 -20.92 -1.73
CA LEU A 203 3.47 -21.74 -0.65
C LEU A 203 4.53 -21.89 0.45
N ILE A 204 4.27 -21.36 1.63
CA ILE A 204 5.19 -21.37 2.78
C ILE A 204 4.45 -21.93 3.99
N SER A 205 4.97 -23.00 4.59
CA SER A 205 4.37 -23.66 5.76
C SER A 205 2.88 -24.00 5.58
N GLY A 206 2.50 -24.42 4.37
CA GLY A 206 1.11 -24.75 4.01
C GLY A 206 0.17 -23.55 3.80
N LYS A 207 0.66 -22.32 3.95
CA LYS A 207 -0.08 -21.08 3.66
C LYS A 207 0.44 -20.44 2.38
N ARG A 208 -0.48 -19.94 1.55
CA ARG A 208 -0.09 -19.14 0.38
C ARG A 208 0.31 -17.76 0.87
N ARG A 209 1.51 -17.32 0.53
CA ARG A 209 1.98 -15.95 0.72
C ARG A 209 1.91 -15.22 -0.60
N LEU A 210 1.46 -13.96 -0.57
CA LEU A 210 1.22 -13.17 -1.76
C LEU A 210 1.91 -11.81 -1.61
N LEU A 211 2.75 -11.46 -2.57
CA LEU A 211 3.29 -10.12 -2.74
C LEU A 211 2.61 -9.47 -3.93
N VAL A 212 2.16 -8.24 -3.76
CA VAL A 212 1.51 -7.48 -4.82
C VAL A 212 2.47 -6.46 -5.40
N THR A 213 2.48 -6.35 -6.73
CA THR A 213 3.24 -5.34 -7.46
C THR A 213 2.29 -4.47 -8.28
N GLU A 214 2.37 -3.16 -8.09
CA GLU A 214 1.72 -2.18 -8.96
C GLU A 214 2.78 -1.60 -9.90
N VAL A 215 2.48 -1.59 -11.19
CA VAL A 215 3.32 -1.10 -12.26
C VAL A 215 2.74 0.18 -12.84
N LYS A 216 3.58 1.20 -13.01
CA LYS A 216 3.20 2.46 -13.68
C LYS A 216 4.28 2.92 -14.65
N GLY A 217 3.87 3.47 -15.76
CA GLY A 217 4.76 4.25 -16.61
C GLY A 217 5.04 5.61 -15.99
N GLN A 218 6.23 6.17 -16.20
CA GLN A 218 6.56 7.52 -15.70
C GLN A 218 5.53 8.58 -16.13
N TRP A 219 4.89 8.41 -17.30
CA TRP A 219 3.89 9.34 -17.84
C TRP A 219 2.55 9.31 -17.13
N HIS A 220 2.27 8.29 -16.31
CA HIS A 220 0.95 8.08 -15.70
C HIS A 220 0.55 9.28 -14.84
N ARG A 221 -0.60 9.90 -15.11
CA ARG A 221 -1.01 11.17 -14.46
C ARG A 221 -1.10 11.08 -12.94
N GLU A 222 -1.46 9.90 -12.45
CA GLU A 222 -1.61 9.61 -11.03
C GLU A 222 -0.36 8.98 -10.41
N LEU A 223 0.82 9.05 -11.05
CA LEU A 223 2.05 8.37 -10.57
C LEU A 223 2.29 8.54 -9.05
N TYR A 224 2.20 9.77 -8.55
CA TYR A 224 2.43 10.08 -7.13
C TYR A 224 1.26 9.70 -6.21
N SER A 225 0.02 9.83 -6.68
CA SER A 225 -1.16 9.43 -5.90
C SER A 225 -1.38 7.92 -5.90
N ALA A 226 -1.00 7.22 -6.97
CA ALA A 226 -1.04 5.76 -7.06
C ALA A 226 -0.08 5.12 -6.04
N ALA A 227 1.13 5.66 -5.91
CA ALA A 227 2.11 5.22 -4.92
C ALA A 227 1.59 5.28 -3.47
N SER A 228 0.65 6.19 -3.16
CA SER A 228 0.11 6.37 -1.81
C SER A 228 -1.28 5.73 -1.62
N ALA A 229 -2.22 5.98 -2.53
CA ALA A 229 -3.62 5.58 -2.42
C ALA A 229 -3.90 4.15 -2.93
N GLN A 230 -3.39 3.78 -4.10
CA GLN A 230 -3.69 2.47 -4.69
C GLN A 230 -3.03 1.33 -3.92
N LEU A 231 -1.92 1.61 -3.27
CA LEU A 231 -1.27 0.65 -2.40
C LEU A 231 -2.13 0.42 -1.15
N TYR A 232 -2.38 1.46 -0.34
CA TYR A 232 -3.10 1.33 0.93
C TYR A 232 -4.53 0.73 0.80
N ASP A 233 -5.31 1.17 -0.19
CA ASP A 233 -6.69 0.68 -0.39
C ASP A 233 -6.74 -0.80 -0.81
N ARG A 234 -5.71 -1.29 -1.52
CA ARG A 234 -5.69 -2.66 -2.05
C ARG A 234 -5.05 -3.66 -1.07
N TYR A 235 -4.15 -3.20 -0.19
CA TYR A 235 -3.50 -4.02 0.85
C TYR A 235 -4.35 -4.27 2.09
N SER A 236 -5.40 -3.47 2.33
CA SER A 236 -6.29 -3.63 3.48
C SER A 236 -7.24 -4.84 3.38
N ILE A 237 -7.26 -5.57 2.26
CA ILE A 237 -8.32 -6.54 1.95
C ILE A 237 -7.81 -8.00 1.82
N HIS A 238 -6.52 -8.26 1.59
CA HIS A 238 -6.01 -9.63 1.46
C HIS A 238 -5.27 -10.08 2.74
N PRO A 239 -5.82 -11.01 3.53
CA PRO A 239 -5.20 -11.49 4.78
C PRO A 239 -3.78 -12.02 4.57
N ASP A 240 -3.50 -12.58 3.38
CA ASP A 240 -2.23 -13.22 3.07
C ASP A 240 -1.14 -12.29 2.53
N ALA A 241 -1.45 -11.00 2.27
CA ALA A 241 -0.50 -10.06 1.68
C ALA A 241 0.38 -9.32 2.70
N GLU A 242 0.11 -9.47 4.00
CA GLU A 242 0.86 -8.87 5.12
C GLU A 242 1.22 -7.38 4.94
N GLN A 243 0.42 -6.65 4.16
CA GLN A 243 0.62 -5.24 3.80
C GLN A 243 1.95 -4.94 3.07
N GLN A 244 2.59 -5.93 2.47
CA GLN A 244 3.85 -5.77 1.73
C GLN A 244 3.62 -5.59 0.23
N GLY A 245 4.42 -4.74 -0.41
CA GLY A 245 4.28 -4.48 -1.85
C GLY A 245 5.50 -3.89 -2.54
N ILE A 246 5.43 -3.86 -3.86
CA ILE A 246 6.40 -3.17 -4.71
C ILE A 246 5.63 -2.18 -5.60
N PHE A 247 6.05 -0.91 -5.58
CA PHE A 247 5.63 0.08 -6.54
C PHE A 247 6.70 0.20 -7.63
N LEU A 248 6.45 -0.41 -8.78
CA LEU A 248 7.37 -0.49 -9.89
C LEU A 248 7.05 0.59 -10.91
N VAL A 249 8.04 1.42 -11.24
CA VAL A 249 7.90 2.48 -12.24
C VAL A 249 8.83 2.23 -13.41
N MET A 250 8.31 2.34 -14.63
CA MET A 250 9.11 2.24 -15.84
C MET A 250 9.59 3.62 -16.27
N TRP A 251 10.91 3.76 -16.39
CA TRP A 251 11.59 4.98 -16.82
C TRP A 251 12.11 4.83 -18.24
N PHE A 252 11.61 5.68 -19.14
CA PHE A 252 11.93 5.75 -20.57
C PHE A 252 12.85 6.92 -20.91
N GLY A 253 13.26 7.71 -19.92
CA GLY A 253 14.20 8.81 -20.07
C GLY A 253 13.59 10.18 -19.81
N GLU A 254 14.47 11.19 -19.76
CA GLU A 254 14.10 12.58 -19.41
C GLU A 254 13.20 13.27 -20.44
N SER A 255 13.14 12.74 -21.67
CA SER A 255 12.35 13.34 -22.76
C SER A 255 10.88 12.95 -22.70
N ASP A 256 10.53 11.89 -21.95
CA ASP A 256 9.15 11.48 -21.77
C ASP A 256 8.52 12.23 -20.60
N THR A 257 7.20 12.37 -20.63
CA THR A 257 6.46 13.03 -19.56
C THR A 257 6.61 12.29 -18.23
N VAL A 258 6.61 13.04 -17.13
CA VAL A 258 6.48 12.49 -15.78
C VAL A 258 5.20 13.01 -15.15
N ALA A 259 4.34 12.11 -14.67
CA ALA A 259 3.04 12.45 -14.11
C ALA A 259 2.20 13.38 -15.03
N GLY A 260 2.25 13.11 -16.34
CA GLY A 260 1.61 13.94 -17.38
C GLY A 260 2.24 15.31 -17.62
N ARG A 261 3.40 15.63 -17.02
CA ARG A 261 4.11 16.91 -17.18
C ARG A 261 5.35 16.75 -18.06
N LYS A 262 5.56 17.67 -19.01
CA LYS A 262 6.77 17.72 -19.86
C LYS A 262 7.96 18.40 -19.17
N ASN A 263 7.72 19.47 -18.42
CA ASN A 263 8.76 20.19 -17.68
C ASN A 263 8.80 19.71 -16.23
N HIS A 264 9.23 18.46 -16.01
CA HIS A 264 9.27 17.84 -14.68
C HIS A 264 10.60 18.05 -13.94
N GLY A 265 11.71 18.30 -14.66
CA GLY A 265 13.03 18.55 -14.07
C GLY A 265 13.75 17.32 -13.52
N ILE A 266 13.21 16.12 -13.76
CA ILE A 266 13.78 14.82 -13.38
C ILE A 266 14.58 14.28 -14.57
N LYS A 267 15.85 13.96 -14.36
CA LYS A 267 16.79 13.56 -15.42
C LYS A 267 17.15 12.08 -15.39
N THR A 268 16.97 11.42 -14.25
CA THR A 268 17.40 10.03 -14.07
C THR A 268 16.30 9.21 -13.38
N ALA A 269 16.33 7.89 -13.60
CA ALA A 269 15.48 6.94 -12.88
C ALA A 269 15.63 7.08 -11.36
N GLN A 270 16.85 7.34 -10.87
CA GLN A 270 17.14 7.54 -9.46
C GLN A 270 16.49 8.81 -8.89
N GLU A 271 16.52 9.93 -9.64
CA GLU A 271 15.81 11.15 -9.25
C GLU A 271 14.29 10.92 -9.20
N LEU A 272 13.74 10.13 -10.14
CA LEU A 272 12.33 9.77 -10.10
C LEU A 272 11.99 8.97 -8.85
N LYS A 273 12.80 7.96 -8.52
CA LYS A 273 12.65 7.13 -7.31
C LYS A 273 12.57 8.00 -6.06
N ILE A 274 13.56 8.88 -5.87
CA ILE A 274 13.63 9.80 -4.73
C ILE A 274 12.39 10.69 -4.66
N SER A 275 11.92 11.20 -5.81
CA SER A 275 10.73 12.06 -5.86
C SER A 275 9.45 11.34 -5.41
N ILE A 276 9.33 10.04 -5.70
CA ILE A 276 8.18 9.22 -5.30
C ILE A 276 8.30 8.85 -3.81
N GLU A 277 9.48 8.44 -3.36
CA GLU A 277 9.73 8.12 -1.95
C GLU A 277 9.50 9.32 -1.02
N ALA A 278 9.76 10.53 -1.49
CA ALA A 278 9.53 11.77 -0.74
C ALA A 278 8.05 12.01 -0.42
N VAL A 279 7.12 11.53 -1.26
CA VAL A 279 5.67 11.68 -1.05
C VAL A 279 5.03 10.45 -0.41
N LEU A 280 5.78 9.37 -0.20
CA LEU A 280 5.27 8.19 0.48
C LEU A 280 5.00 8.48 1.97
N PRO A 281 3.79 8.17 2.47
CA PRO A 281 3.49 8.22 3.89
C PRO A 281 4.52 7.42 4.71
N ILE A 282 4.89 7.96 5.88
CA ILE A 282 5.87 7.34 6.78
C ILE A 282 5.44 5.91 7.16
N ASP A 283 4.14 5.67 7.31
CA ASP A 283 3.59 4.38 7.70
C ASP A 283 3.73 3.28 6.63
N LEU A 284 3.94 3.66 5.36
CA LEU A 284 4.18 2.72 4.26
C LEU A 284 5.66 2.43 4.04
N ARG A 285 6.56 3.21 4.65
CA ARG A 285 8.01 3.00 4.52
C ARG A 285 8.41 1.70 5.22
N GLY A 286 9.09 0.82 4.49
CA GLY A 286 9.51 -0.50 4.96
C GLY A 286 8.48 -1.61 4.72
N LEU A 287 7.24 -1.27 4.40
CA LEU A 287 6.23 -2.21 3.89
C LEU A 287 6.24 -2.24 2.35
N ILE A 288 6.53 -1.09 1.75
CA ILE A 288 6.53 -0.90 0.31
C ILE A 288 7.89 -0.39 -0.14
N ASP A 289 8.43 -1.04 -1.17
CA ASP A 289 9.58 -0.52 -1.90
C ASP A 289 9.15 0.11 -3.22
N VAL A 290 9.75 1.26 -3.51
CA VAL A 290 9.69 1.86 -4.85
C VAL A 290 10.86 1.30 -5.63
N PHE A 291 10.60 0.77 -6.82
CA PHE A 291 11.63 0.39 -7.78
C PHE A 291 11.40 1.15 -9.08
N VAL A 292 12.45 1.74 -9.65
CA VAL A 292 12.37 2.38 -10.96
C VAL A 292 13.23 1.58 -11.93
N LEU A 293 12.57 0.91 -12.87
CA LEU A 293 13.21 0.15 -13.95
C LEU A 293 13.54 1.13 -15.09
N ASP A 294 14.82 1.40 -15.27
CA ASP A 294 15.34 2.21 -16.37
C ASP A 294 15.42 1.36 -17.64
N VAL A 295 14.50 1.64 -18.57
CA VAL A 295 14.45 1.07 -19.91
C VAL A 295 14.76 2.14 -20.97
N SER A 296 15.35 3.26 -20.56
CA SER A 296 15.67 4.35 -21.46
C SER A 296 16.77 3.92 -22.44
N ARG A 297 16.56 4.26 -23.71
CA ARG A 297 17.59 4.10 -24.73
C ARG A 297 18.60 5.22 -24.53
N HIS A 298 19.68 4.93 -23.82
CA HIS A 298 20.86 5.78 -23.80
C HIS A 298 21.31 5.92 -25.26
N GLY A 299 21.41 7.16 -25.76
CA GLY A 299 21.79 7.42 -27.15
C GLY A 299 23.18 6.89 -27.47
N GLY A 300 23.27 5.61 -27.83
CA GLY A 300 24.47 4.90 -28.22
C GLY A 300 24.53 4.77 -29.73
N HIS A 301 25.44 5.55 -30.33
CA HIS A 301 25.97 5.43 -31.69
C HIS A 301 24.97 5.41 -32.85
N GLN A 302 24.82 6.58 -33.47
CA GLN A 302 24.61 6.65 -34.91
C GLN A 302 25.76 5.89 -35.58
N HIS A 303 25.43 4.75 -36.20
CA HIS A 303 26.24 4.12 -37.23
C HIS A 303 25.91 4.74 -38.58
#